data_AF-A0A7J3M0Q5-F1
#
_entry.id   AF-A0A7J3M0Q5-F1
#
_cell.length_a   1.000
_cell.length_b   1.000
_cell.length_c   1.000
_cell.angle_alpha   90.00
_cell.angle_beta   90.00
_cell.angle_gamma   90.00
#
_symmetry.space_group_name_H-M   'P 1'
#
loop_
_entity.id
_entity.type
_entity.pdbx_description
1 polymer ?
#
loop_
_entity_poly.entity_id
_entity_poly.type
_entity_poly.pdbx_seq_one_letter_code
_entity_poly.pdbx_strand_id
1 'polypeptide(L)'
;MQNLTGRIVFQFYYDVGGEISLNDVDLEGLSLVQKSQPKSVRILAPRFEEAGLKSLELKIGNMEVEGISFTINAKIFSLGVIEVTLFAEFRDSSFEDVIRLVNMSEGFISYKGKSVEFEKIPNTIFRELKGKIQGAMFNLYQPFEEPEAYRVIIITESNPKHRVEEVIAKFKKQIVGMLRGEKNWEKLSDREVEDVLRFYLSYSEDEAVVVDWYSTLIWGGEEYIDELLQTVEIAKIQLLELKTYDKLLDRRIERAYESLRSVFIQSGIGIAWLSKTYAELSRTASELAELRIEVIDYIHDLRNILKFTGDWYLGKLYSALSGRFKTMEWLNLVDKKLEHLQELYSMAMERIDVYRATTLEFLVLILIVSLVVLETLMVLKLFGTG
;
A
#
# COMPACT_ATOMS: atom_id res chain seq x y z
N MET A 1 7.10 41.00 1.50
CA MET A 1 7.57 39.62 1.28
C MET A 1 7.22 38.84 2.52
N GLN A 2 6.87 37.56 2.38
CA GLN A 2 6.56 36.68 3.51
C GLN A 2 7.74 35.73 3.64
N ASN A 3 8.42 35.76 4.78
CA ASN A 3 9.51 34.82 5.07
C ASN A 3 8.96 33.71 5.96
N LEU A 4 9.38 32.48 5.67
CA LEU A 4 8.85 31.26 6.27
C LEU A 4 9.96 30.54 7.01
N THR A 5 9.60 30.01 8.17
CA THR A 5 10.44 29.10 8.95
C THR A 5 9.66 27.82 9.18
N GLY A 6 10.34 26.69 9.02
CA GLY A 6 9.69 25.40 9.11
C GLY A 6 10.58 24.27 8.63
N ARG A 7 9.94 23.22 8.15
CA ARG A 7 10.61 21.99 7.72
C ARG A 7 9.81 21.29 6.64
N ILE A 8 10.50 20.53 5.80
CA ILE A 8 9.91 19.66 4.80
C ILE A 8 10.25 18.21 5.12
N VAL A 9 9.26 17.36 4.96
CA VAL A 9 9.36 15.91 5.17
C VAL A 9 9.09 15.25 3.83
N PHE A 10 10.09 14.58 3.26
CA PHE A 10 9.93 13.72 2.09
C PHE A 10 9.73 12.29 2.58
N GLN A 11 8.58 11.70 2.29
CA GLN A 11 8.19 10.36 2.72
C GLN A 11 8.13 9.44 1.52
N PHE A 12 8.75 8.28 1.62
CA PHE A 12 8.75 7.24 0.60
C PHE A 12 8.29 5.92 1.20
N TYR A 13 7.16 5.40 0.74
CA TYR A 13 6.57 4.16 1.22
C TYR A 13 6.86 3.05 0.22
N TYR A 14 7.59 2.03 0.66
CA TYR A 14 7.97 0.89 -0.16
C TYR A 14 7.28 -0.39 0.29
N ASP A 15 6.76 -1.15 -0.67
CA ASP A 15 6.31 -2.52 -0.47
C ASP A 15 7.51 -3.48 -0.43
N VAL A 16 7.63 -4.27 0.64
CA VAL A 16 8.71 -5.27 0.77
C VAL A 16 8.41 -6.55 0.00
N GLY A 17 7.15 -6.82 -0.35
CA GLY A 17 6.73 -8.05 -1.03
C GLY A 17 6.37 -9.18 -0.07
N GLY A 18 5.75 -8.86 1.07
CA GLY A 18 5.32 -9.82 2.08
C GLY A 18 5.11 -9.15 3.44
N GLU A 19 4.53 -9.86 4.39
CA GLU A 19 4.35 -9.38 5.76
C GLU A 19 5.64 -9.53 6.58
N ILE A 20 5.74 -8.77 7.68
CA ILE A 20 6.93 -8.72 8.53
C ILE A 20 6.57 -9.06 9.98
N SER A 21 7.21 -10.10 10.51
CA SER A 21 7.17 -10.38 11.95
C SER A 21 8.14 -9.44 12.67
N LEU A 22 7.62 -8.36 13.25
CA LEU A 22 8.46 -7.35 13.93
C LEU A 22 9.27 -7.92 15.12
N ASN A 23 8.85 -9.05 15.69
CA ASN A 23 9.57 -9.71 16.79
C ASN A 23 10.80 -10.49 16.30
N ASP A 24 10.80 -10.90 15.04
CA ASP A 24 11.87 -11.71 14.43
C ASP A 24 12.87 -10.85 13.65
N VAL A 25 12.67 -9.52 13.62
CA VAL A 25 13.60 -8.58 13.01
C VAL A 25 14.87 -8.54 13.86
N ASP A 26 16.00 -8.90 13.25
CA ASP A 26 17.31 -8.75 13.89
C ASP A 26 17.61 -7.28 14.13
N LEU A 27 17.73 -6.92 15.41
CA LEU A 27 17.96 -5.56 15.86
C LEU A 27 19.47 -5.22 15.90
N GLU A 28 20.35 -6.20 15.69
CA GLU A 28 21.80 -5.97 15.69
C GLU A 28 22.22 -5.01 14.57
N GLY A 29 22.91 -3.93 14.94
CA GLY A 29 23.36 -2.91 13.99
C GLY A 29 22.29 -1.94 13.48
N LEU A 30 21.07 -1.97 14.05
CA LEU A 30 20.02 -0.98 13.81
C LEU A 30 19.98 0.02 14.99
N SER A 31 20.17 1.31 14.71
CA SER A 31 20.02 2.37 15.72
C SER A 31 18.53 2.63 15.97
N LEU A 32 17.94 1.80 16.81
CA LEU A 32 16.55 1.92 17.22
C LEU A 32 16.34 3.21 18.02
N VAL A 33 15.40 4.03 17.57
CA VAL A 33 14.86 5.11 18.39
C VAL A 33 13.62 4.56 19.03
N GLN A 34 13.73 4.09 20.26
CA GLN A 34 12.55 3.71 21.04
C GLN A 34 11.86 4.99 21.52
N LYS A 35 11.18 5.70 20.61
CA LYS A 35 10.12 6.63 21.05
C LYS A 35 9.06 5.74 21.67
N SER A 36 8.86 5.88 22.99
CA SER A 36 7.61 5.40 23.59
C SER A 36 6.51 6.07 22.78
N GLN A 37 5.64 5.28 22.13
CA GLN A 37 4.37 5.84 21.66
C GLN A 37 3.79 6.65 22.83
N PRO A 38 3.35 7.89 22.60
CA PRO A 38 2.91 8.76 23.68
C PRO A 38 1.87 7.98 24.49
N LYS A 39 2.18 7.73 25.77
CA LYS A 39 1.35 6.93 26.71
C LYS A 39 -0.02 7.56 27.01
N SER A 40 -0.41 8.59 26.27
CA SER A 40 -1.56 9.43 26.57
C SER A 40 -2.33 9.81 25.32
N VAL A 41 -2.99 8.83 24.69
CA VAL A 41 -4.35 9.07 24.18
C VAL A 41 -5.20 7.92 24.70
N ARG A 42 -5.99 8.21 25.74
CA ARG A 42 -6.99 7.28 26.26
C ARG A 42 -7.89 6.84 25.09
N ILE A 43 -7.88 5.54 24.81
CA ILE A 43 -8.94 4.72 24.18
C ILE A 43 -9.85 5.55 23.27
N LEU A 44 -9.43 5.86 22.05
CA LEU A 44 -10.33 6.37 20.99
C LEU A 44 -9.63 6.49 19.61
N ALA A 45 -8.29 6.35 19.50
CA ALA A 45 -7.60 6.20 18.21
C ALA A 45 -7.91 4.83 17.54
N PRO A 46 -7.69 4.66 16.23
CA PRO A 46 -7.73 3.33 15.60
C PRO A 46 -6.81 2.41 16.39
N ARG A 47 -7.23 1.17 16.69
CA ARG A 47 -6.30 0.20 17.28
C ARG A 47 -5.23 -0.11 16.23
N PHE A 48 -4.12 0.64 16.27
CA PHE A 48 -2.98 0.50 15.37
C PHE A 48 -2.45 -0.94 15.31
N GLU A 49 -2.63 -1.69 16.40
CA GLU A 49 -2.29 -3.10 16.51
C GLU A 49 -3.24 -4.02 15.72
N GLU A 50 -4.53 -3.68 15.63
CA GLU A 50 -5.51 -4.43 14.84
C GLU A 50 -5.36 -4.15 13.33
N ALA A 51 -4.87 -2.96 12.97
CA ALA A 51 -4.63 -2.57 11.57
C ALA A 51 -3.19 -2.85 11.06
N GLY A 52 -2.37 -3.58 11.82
CA GLY A 52 -0.99 -3.91 11.41
C GLY A 52 -0.04 -2.71 11.29
N LEU A 53 -0.43 -1.53 11.81
CA LEU A 53 0.30 -0.25 11.74
C LEU A 53 1.31 -0.07 12.87
N LYS A 54 1.65 -1.14 13.59
CA LYS A 54 2.78 -1.13 14.53
C LYS A 54 4.07 -0.99 13.73
N SER A 55 4.93 -0.08 14.14
CA SER A 55 6.19 0.20 13.44
C SER A 55 7.42 0.11 14.34
N LEU A 56 8.54 -0.30 13.77
CA LEU A 56 9.88 -0.12 14.35
C LEU A 56 10.51 1.13 13.76
N GLU A 57 10.80 2.12 14.62
CA GLU A 57 11.44 3.38 14.20
C GLU A 57 12.97 3.30 14.26
N LEU A 58 13.61 3.73 13.18
CA LEU A 58 15.05 3.64 12.97
C LEU A 58 15.61 5.01 12.61
N LYS A 59 16.69 5.40 13.30
CA LYS A 59 17.50 6.55 12.88
C LYS A 59 18.63 6.07 11.99
N ILE A 60 18.59 6.48 10.72
CA ILE A 60 19.57 6.02 9.72
C ILE A 60 20.81 6.91 9.77
N GLY A 61 20.63 8.23 9.78
CA GLY A 61 21.74 9.17 9.83
C GLY A 61 21.39 10.56 9.32
N ASN A 62 22.41 11.32 8.94
CA ASN A 62 22.25 12.61 8.29
C ASN A 62 23.01 12.59 6.96
N MET A 63 22.54 13.36 5.98
CA MET A 63 23.24 13.60 4.72
C MET A 63 23.22 15.09 4.40
N GLU A 64 24.16 15.54 3.58
CA GLU A 64 24.18 16.89 3.06
C GLU A 64 24.08 16.84 1.54
N VAL A 65 23.12 17.58 0.99
CA VAL A 65 22.90 17.69 -0.46
C VAL A 65 22.77 19.17 -0.79
N GLU A 66 23.65 19.65 -1.69
CA GLU A 66 23.63 21.04 -2.17
C GLU A 66 23.64 22.09 -1.05
N GLY A 67 24.33 21.80 0.06
CA GLY A 67 24.42 22.68 1.23
C GLY A 67 23.22 22.60 2.19
N ILE A 68 22.28 21.69 1.94
CA ILE A 68 21.11 21.43 2.78
C ILE A 68 21.34 20.14 3.56
N SER A 69 21.23 20.23 4.90
CA SER A 69 21.32 19.08 5.79
C SER A 69 19.98 18.36 5.86
N PHE A 70 20.00 17.06 5.58
CA PHE A 70 18.86 16.17 5.70
C PHE A 70 19.08 15.16 6.82
N THR A 71 18.10 14.99 7.70
CA THR A 71 18.03 13.86 8.63
C THR A 71 17.23 12.74 8.00
N ILE A 72 17.74 11.52 8.07
CA ILE A 72 17.15 10.33 7.48
C ILE A 72 16.68 9.39 8.58
N ASN A 73 15.39 9.07 8.55
CA ASN A 73 14.77 8.07 9.41
C ASN A 73 14.10 7.00 8.55
N ALA A 74 13.82 5.85 9.15
CA ALA A 74 13.01 4.83 8.53
C ALA A 74 12.05 4.21 9.55
N LYS A 75 10.91 3.72 9.06
CA LYS A 75 9.96 2.93 9.85
C LYS A 75 9.66 1.63 9.14
N ILE A 76 9.62 0.53 9.88
CA ILE A 76 9.26 -0.80 9.37
C ILE A 76 7.92 -1.18 9.97
N PHE A 77 6.90 -1.41 9.14
CA PHE A 77 5.55 -1.77 9.54
C PHE A 77 5.31 -3.28 9.39
N SER A 78 4.55 -3.89 10.30
CA SER A 78 4.23 -5.33 10.24
C SER A 78 3.52 -5.76 8.94
N LEU A 79 2.74 -4.87 8.34
CA LEU A 79 2.03 -5.09 7.08
C LEU A 79 2.91 -5.15 5.83
N GLY A 80 4.24 -5.12 5.98
CA GLY A 80 5.14 -5.24 4.82
C GLY A 80 5.51 -3.93 4.15
N VAL A 81 5.48 -2.82 4.89
CA VAL A 81 5.88 -1.52 4.37
C VAL A 81 7.10 -1.00 5.09
N ILE A 82 8.03 -0.41 4.33
CA ILE A 82 9.12 0.40 4.86
C ILE A 82 8.88 1.85 4.43
N GLU A 83 8.72 2.74 5.40
CA GLU A 83 8.79 4.19 5.16
C GLU A 83 10.24 4.63 5.29
N VAL A 84 10.76 5.36 4.31
CA VAL A 84 12.01 6.12 4.43
C VAL A 84 11.68 7.61 4.36
N THR A 85 12.12 8.34 5.39
CA THR A 85 11.78 9.74 5.58
C THR A 85 13.04 10.60 5.57
N LEU A 86 13.08 11.61 4.70
CA LEU A 86 14.13 12.61 4.62
C LEU A 86 13.57 13.96 5.09
N PHE A 87 14.22 14.54 6.09
CA PHE A 87 13.78 15.74 6.78
C PHE A 87 14.77 16.88 6.56
N ALA A 88 14.32 18.05 6.12
CA ALA A 88 15.14 19.26 6.01
C ALA A 88 14.45 20.47 6.65
N GLU A 89 15.21 21.24 7.44
CA GLU A 89 14.74 22.51 8.02
C GLU A 89 15.08 23.68 7.11
N PHE A 90 14.22 24.69 7.10
CA PHE A 90 14.45 25.97 6.44
C PHE A 90 14.08 27.12 7.38
N ARG A 91 14.81 28.23 7.28
CA ARG A 91 14.61 29.42 8.13
C ARG A 91 14.65 30.66 7.27
N ASP A 92 13.80 31.63 7.59
CA ASP A 92 13.73 32.94 6.92
C ASP A 92 13.71 32.84 5.37
N SER A 93 13.00 31.83 4.85
CA SER A 93 13.01 31.47 3.43
C SER A 93 11.81 32.04 2.69
N SER A 94 11.99 32.45 1.42
CA SER A 94 10.87 32.87 0.58
C SER A 94 10.04 31.68 0.08
N PHE A 95 8.85 31.92 -0.46
CA PHE A 95 8.07 30.87 -1.11
C PHE A 95 8.86 30.21 -2.26
N GLU A 96 9.60 30.99 -3.03
CA GLU A 96 10.43 30.50 -4.13
C GLU A 96 11.55 29.57 -3.65
N ASP A 97 12.13 29.84 -2.49
CA ASP A 97 13.16 28.97 -1.89
C ASP A 97 12.55 27.64 -1.44
N VAL A 98 11.37 27.67 -0.81
CA VAL A 98 10.66 26.45 -0.41
C VAL A 98 10.19 25.66 -1.65
N ILE A 99 9.72 26.32 -2.71
CA ILE A 99 9.37 25.67 -3.99
C ILE A 99 10.60 24.96 -4.59
N ARG A 100 11.78 25.60 -4.56
CA ARG A 100 13.02 24.97 -5.02
C ARG A 100 13.33 23.72 -4.21
N LEU A 101 13.21 23.77 -2.89
CA LEU A 101 13.44 22.65 -2.00
C LEU A 101 12.46 21.48 -2.29
N VAL A 102 11.17 21.76 -2.44
CA VAL A 102 10.15 20.76 -2.82
C VAL A 102 10.52 20.10 -4.16
N ASN A 103 10.89 20.92 -5.15
CA ASN A 103 11.21 20.46 -6.50
C ASN A 103 12.50 19.61 -6.57
N MET A 104 13.40 19.67 -5.58
CA MET A 104 14.60 18.83 -5.53
C MET A 104 14.28 17.34 -5.64
N SER A 105 13.15 16.92 -5.09
CA SER A 105 12.72 15.52 -5.11
C SER A 105 12.28 15.00 -6.47
N GLU A 106 12.01 15.88 -7.44
CA GLU A 106 11.58 15.51 -8.81
C GLU A 106 12.73 15.60 -9.82
N GLY A 107 13.95 15.89 -9.36
CA GLY A 107 15.08 16.19 -10.20
C GLY A 107 16.35 15.40 -9.88
N PHE A 108 17.39 15.74 -10.62
CA PHE A 108 18.74 15.33 -10.34
C PHE A 108 19.38 16.30 -9.36
N ILE A 109 20.04 15.76 -8.35
CA ILE A 109 20.80 16.49 -7.34
C ILE A 109 22.27 16.13 -7.43
N SER A 110 23.13 17.08 -7.06
CA SER A 110 24.56 16.80 -6.87
C SER A 110 24.79 16.19 -5.50
N TYR A 111 25.09 14.89 -5.46
CA TYR A 111 25.40 14.16 -4.23
C TYR A 111 26.74 13.41 -4.37
N LYS A 112 27.66 13.64 -3.43
CA LYS A 112 29.03 13.07 -3.44
C LYS A 112 29.77 13.28 -4.78
N GLY A 113 29.58 14.44 -5.40
CA GLY A 113 30.21 14.79 -6.68
C GLY A 113 29.64 14.09 -7.91
N LYS A 114 28.49 13.41 -7.78
CA LYS A 114 27.76 12.78 -8.89
C LYS A 114 26.35 13.35 -9.00
N SER A 115 25.84 13.42 -10.23
CA SER A 115 24.43 13.71 -10.49
C SER A 115 23.61 12.43 -10.23
N VAL A 116 22.70 12.48 -9.27
CA VAL A 116 21.86 11.34 -8.85
C VAL A 116 20.41 11.82 -8.76
N GLU A 117 19.45 11.00 -9.20
CA GLU A 117 18.03 11.25 -8.95
C GLU A 117 17.75 11.19 -7.45
N PHE A 118 17.04 12.17 -6.90
CA PHE A 118 16.77 12.25 -5.47
C PHE A 118 16.16 10.95 -4.91
N GLU A 119 15.23 10.34 -5.63
CA GLU A 119 14.53 9.09 -5.25
C GLU A 119 15.44 7.85 -5.14
N LYS A 120 16.64 7.87 -5.74
CA LYS A 120 17.60 6.76 -5.63
C LYS A 120 18.23 6.68 -4.24
N ILE A 121 18.28 7.79 -3.50
CA ILE A 121 18.80 7.83 -2.13
C ILE A 121 17.93 6.99 -1.19
N PRO A 122 16.62 7.27 -1.01
CA PRO A 122 15.75 6.46 -0.16
C PRO A 122 15.64 5.01 -0.68
N ASN A 123 15.67 4.79 -2.00
CA ASN A 123 15.65 3.42 -2.56
C ASN A 123 16.86 2.59 -2.12
N THR A 124 18.06 3.19 -2.06
CA THR A 124 19.25 2.49 -1.57
C THR A 124 19.09 2.05 -0.12
N ILE A 125 18.59 2.95 0.73
CA ILE A 125 18.32 2.68 2.15
C ILE A 125 17.25 1.58 2.29
N PHE A 126 16.17 1.68 1.51
CA PHE A 126 15.14 0.65 1.48
C PHE A 126 15.71 -0.73 1.13
N ARG A 127 16.56 -0.84 0.09
CA ARG A 127 17.18 -2.12 -0.30
C ARG A 127 18.08 -2.69 0.80
N GLU A 128 18.85 -1.84 1.47
CA GLU A 128 19.68 -2.24 2.61
C GLU A 128 18.84 -2.75 3.78
N LEU A 129 17.77 -2.04 4.14
CA LEU A 129 16.85 -2.45 5.21
C LEU A 129 16.12 -3.74 4.85
N LYS A 130 15.60 -3.85 3.62
CA LYS A 130 14.96 -5.06 3.09
C LYS A 130 15.88 -6.28 3.18
N GLY A 131 17.16 -6.12 2.85
CA GLY A 131 18.15 -7.18 2.98
C GLY A 131 18.35 -7.67 4.42
N LYS A 132 18.24 -6.77 5.41
CA LYS A 132 18.35 -7.11 6.84
C LYS A 132 17.11 -7.81 7.39
N ILE A 133 15.92 -7.43 6.93
CA ILE A 133 14.65 -7.99 7.43
C ILE A 133 14.20 -9.26 6.72
N GLN A 134 14.91 -9.72 5.67
CA GLN A 134 14.48 -10.85 4.85
C GLN A 134 14.18 -12.13 5.66
N GLY A 135 14.91 -12.36 6.76
CA GLY A 135 14.67 -13.51 7.66
C GLY A 135 13.37 -13.44 8.47
N ALA A 136 12.78 -12.25 8.62
CA ALA A 136 11.55 -11.99 9.37
C ALA A 136 10.30 -11.88 8.47
N MET A 137 10.46 -12.02 7.15
CA MET A 137 9.39 -11.88 6.17
C MET A 137 8.66 -13.20 5.92
N PHE A 138 7.33 -13.14 5.79
CA PHE A 138 6.46 -14.27 5.44
C PHE A 138 5.37 -13.84 4.45
N ASN A 139 4.55 -14.79 3.95
CA ASN A 139 3.54 -14.53 2.91
C ASN A 139 4.12 -13.79 1.69
N LEU A 140 5.26 -14.29 1.20
CA LEU A 140 6.06 -13.59 0.18
C LEU A 140 5.34 -13.53 -1.17
N TYR A 141 5.39 -12.36 -1.80
CA TYR A 141 4.98 -12.12 -3.17
C TYR A 141 6.00 -11.25 -3.90
N GLN A 142 5.85 -11.15 -5.22
CA GLN A 142 6.73 -10.29 -6.01
C GLN A 142 6.36 -8.81 -5.78
N PRO A 143 7.21 -8.03 -5.11
CA PRO A 143 6.92 -6.64 -4.77
C PRO A 143 6.81 -5.77 -6.01
N PHE A 144 6.17 -4.63 -5.85
CA PHE A 144 6.17 -3.57 -6.85
C PHE A 144 7.28 -2.57 -6.55
N GLU A 145 8.11 -2.26 -7.56
CA GLU A 145 9.36 -1.51 -7.33
C GLU A 145 9.17 0.00 -7.12
N GLU A 146 8.00 0.54 -7.48
CA GLU A 146 7.72 1.97 -7.38
C GLU A 146 7.16 2.32 -6.00
N PRO A 147 7.83 3.20 -5.22
CA PRO A 147 7.30 3.67 -3.95
C PRO A 147 6.14 4.64 -4.15
N GLU A 148 5.27 4.74 -3.15
CA GLU A 148 4.42 5.92 -3.00
C GLU A 148 5.25 7.03 -2.36
N ALA A 149 5.50 8.11 -3.11
CA ALA A 149 6.17 9.30 -2.60
C ALA A 149 5.14 10.34 -2.12
N TYR A 150 5.44 11.01 -1.01
CA TYR A 150 4.66 12.12 -0.49
C TYR A 150 5.52 13.15 0.22
N ARG A 151 5.01 14.38 0.30
CA ARG A 151 5.73 15.48 0.94
C ARG A 151 4.83 16.14 1.97
N VAL A 152 5.39 16.47 3.12
CA VAL A 152 4.70 17.30 4.11
C VAL A 152 5.54 18.55 4.34
N ILE A 153 4.98 19.69 3.96
CA ILE A 153 5.58 21.00 4.18
C ILE A 153 4.98 21.53 5.48
N ILE A 154 5.82 21.76 6.47
CA ILE A 154 5.39 22.24 7.79
C ILE A 154 5.94 23.65 7.97
N ILE A 155 5.05 24.62 8.14
CA ILE A 155 5.39 26.02 8.43
C ILE A 155 5.07 26.28 9.90
N THR A 156 6.11 26.51 10.69
CA THR A 156 5.96 26.80 12.13
C THR A 156 5.80 28.28 12.38
N GLU A 157 6.55 29.10 11.65
CA GLU A 157 6.52 30.55 11.81
C GLU A 157 6.55 31.27 10.45
N SER A 158 6.00 32.47 10.44
CA SER A 158 6.11 33.35 9.29
C SER A 158 6.25 34.82 9.70
N ASN A 159 7.00 35.58 8.91
CA ASN A 159 7.32 36.97 9.17
C ASN A 159 6.98 37.83 7.93
N PRO A 160 6.14 38.88 8.05
CA PRO A 160 5.38 39.31 9.24
C PRO A 160 4.32 38.28 9.69
N LYS A 161 4.06 38.21 11.01
CA LYS A 161 3.03 37.31 11.55
C LYS A 161 1.64 37.81 11.12
N HIS A 162 0.93 36.99 10.36
CA HIS A 162 -0.43 37.20 9.91
C HIS A 162 -1.28 35.98 10.29
N ARG A 163 -2.60 36.16 10.35
CA ARG A 163 -3.54 35.03 10.46
C ARG A 163 -3.37 34.13 9.25
N VAL A 164 -3.45 32.82 9.46
CA VAL A 164 -3.15 31.85 8.39
C VAL A 164 -4.12 31.97 7.23
N GLU A 165 -5.39 32.24 7.51
CA GLU A 165 -6.41 32.53 6.50
C GLU A 165 -6.04 33.70 5.59
N GLU A 166 -5.50 34.79 6.16
CA GLU A 166 -5.08 35.97 5.39
C GLU A 166 -3.88 35.65 4.50
N VAL A 167 -2.93 34.87 5.02
CA VAL A 167 -1.75 34.43 4.25
C VAL A 167 -2.20 33.54 3.09
N ILE A 168 -3.09 32.58 3.33
CA ILE A 168 -3.59 31.68 2.29
C ILE A 168 -4.35 32.46 1.22
N ALA A 169 -5.23 33.38 1.61
CA ALA A 169 -5.98 34.20 0.67
C ALA A 169 -5.06 35.08 -0.20
N LYS A 170 -4.03 35.66 0.41
CA LYS A 170 -3.10 36.59 -0.26
C LYS A 170 -2.07 35.89 -1.14
N PHE A 171 -1.59 34.71 -0.73
CA PHE A 171 -0.50 33.98 -1.39
C PHE A 171 -0.96 32.64 -1.99
N LYS A 172 -2.24 32.55 -2.40
CA LYS A 172 -2.87 31.32 -2.92
C LYS A 172 -2.05 30.62 -4.01
N LYS A 173 -1.51 31.37 -4.98
CA LYS A 173 -0.76 30.78 -6.09
C LYS A 173 0.61 30.27 -5.65
N GLN A 174 1.29 30.99 -4.78
CA GLN A 174 2.58 30.59 -4.22
C GLN A 174 2.44 29.32 -3.38
N ILE A 175 1.38 29.24 -2.55
CA ILE A 175 1.11 28.06 -1.73
C ILE A 175 0.82 26.84 -2.61
N VAL A 176 0.02 27.01 -3.67
CA VAL A 176 -0.24 25.91 -4.61
C VAL A 176 1.03 25.54 -5.39
N GLY A 177 1.83 26.52 -5.80
CA GLY A 177 3.15 26.30 -6.40
C GLY A 177 4.07 25.51 -5.48
N MET A 178 4.08 25.84 -4.19
CA MET A 178 4.84 25.15 -3.16
C MET A 178 4.35 23.71 -2.95
N LEU A 179 3.03 23.50 -2.87
CA LEU A 179 2.44 22.15 -2.75
C LEU A 179 2.80 21.26 -3.96
N ARG A 180 2.81 21.83 -5.17
CA ARG A 180 3.05 21.07 -6.41
C ARG A 180 4.48 21.10 -6.92
N GLY A 181 5.39 21.81 -6.26
CA GLY A 181 6.75 22.04 -6.75
C GLY A 181 6.81 22.82 -8.09
N GLU A 182 5.76 23.58 -8.43
CA GLU A 182 5.66 24.31 -9.70
C GLU A 182 6.42 25.64 -9.63
N LYS A 183 7.49 25.75 -10.42
CA LYS A 183 8.33 26.97 -10.48
C LYS A 183 7.60 28.14 -11.14
N ASN A 184 6.72 27.88 -12.11
CA ASN A 184 5.96 28.93 -12.80
C ASN A 184 4.58 29.12 -12.16
N TRP A 185 4.54 29.21 -10.83
CA TRP A 185 3.30 29.29 -10.07
C TRP A 185 2.43 30.49 -10.47
N GLU A 186 3.01 31.55 -11.04
CA GLU A 186 2.27 32.72 -11.53
C GLU A 186 1.29 32.36 -12.66
N LYS A 187 1.65 31.35 -13.46
CA LYS A 187 0.88 30.86 -14.62
C LYS A 187 -0.21 29.87 -14.25
N LEU A 188 -0.28 29.44 -12.98
CA LEU A 188 -1.36 28.57 -12.51
C LEU A 188 -2.71 29.24 -12.75
N SER A 189 -3.63 28.49 -13.36
CA SER A 189 -5.00 28.94 -13.57
C SER A 189 -5.75 29.04 -12.24
N ASP A 190 -6.72 29.95 -12.13
CA ASP A 190 -7.51 30.07 -10.89
C ASP A 190 -8.27 28.78 -10.56
N ARG A 191 -8.68 28.00 -11.58
CA ARG A 191 -9.34 26.70 -11.37
C ARG A 191 -8.44 25.67 -10.69
N GLU A 192 -7.17 25.60 -11.09
CA GLU A 192 -6.19 24.71 -10.45
C GLU A 192 -5.92 25.13 -9.00
N VAL A 193 -5.84 26.44 -8.76
CA VAL A 193 -5.66 26.98 -7.42
C VAL A 193 -6.85 26.65 -6.53
N GLU A 194 -8.07 26.85 -7.05
CA GLU A 194 -9.30 26.50 -6.35
C GLU A 194 -9.40 25.01 -6.07
N ASP A 195 -9.01 24.12 -6.99
CA ASP A 195 -9.02 22.66 -6.78
C ASP A 195 -8.14 22.23 -5.60
N VAL A 196 -6.91 22.74 -5.55
CA VAL A 196 -5.97 22.42 -4.46
C VAL A 196 -6.47 22.93 -3.12
N LEU A 197 -7.01 24.15 -3.09
CA LEU A 197 -7.50 24.77 -1.85
C LEU A 197 -8.87 24.24 -1.38
N ARG A 198 -9.52 23.31 -2.10
CA ARG A 198 -10.80 22.71 -1.64
C ARG A 198 -10.62 21.87 -0.38
N PHE A 199 -9.49 21.20 -0.23
CA PHE A 199 -9.18 20.34 0.91
C PHE A 199 -8.41 21.13 1.98
N TYR A 200 -8.96 22.30 2.33
CA TYR A 200 -8.48 23.18 3.39
C TYR A 200 -9.20 22.85 4.70
N LEU A 201 -8.42 22.64 5.75
CA LEU A 201 -8.87 22.42 7.12
C LEU A 201 -8.23 23.46 8.02
N SER A 202 -9.01 24.02 8.94
CA SER A 202 -8.51 24.91 9.97
C SER A 202 -9.27 24.62 11.27
N TYR A 203 -8.52 24.53 12.36
CA TYR A 203 -9.04 24.35 13.71
C TYR A 203 -9.03 25.67 14.49
N SER A 204 -8.00 26.49 14.29
CA SER A 204 -7.84 27.83 14.85
C SER A 204 -7.39 28.83 13.78
N GLU A 205 -7.50 30.13 14.07
CA GLU A 205 -7.09 31.20 13.15
C GLU A 205 -5.59 31.19 12.80
N ASP A 206 -4.80 30.49 13.61
CA ASP A 206 -3.34 30.39 13.49
C ASP A 206 -2.89 29.08 12.81
N GLU A 207 -3.82 28.24 12.39
CA GLU A 207 -3.53 26.88 11.94
C GLU A 207 -4.30 26.49 10.69
N ALA A 208 -3.62 25.79 9.79
CA ALA A 208 -4.22 25.25 8.59
C ALA A 208 -3.55 23.98 8.11
N VAL A 209 -4.35 23.11 7.50
CA VAL A 209 -3.87 21.98 6.73
C VAL A 209 -4.47 22.05 5.33
N VAL A 210 -3.62 21.98 4.30
CA VAL A 210 -4.05 21.90 2.90
C VAL A 210 -3.52 20.61 2.32
N VAL A 211 -4.43 19.76 1.85
CA VAL A 211 -4.09 18.44 1.31
C VAL A 211 -4.14 18.45 -0.21
N ASP A 212 -3.03 18.09 -0.86
CA ASP A 212 -2.95 17.84 -2.30
C ASP A 212 -2.43 16.41 -2.59
N TRP A 213 -2.41 16.03 -3.87
CA TRP A 213 -2.04 14.69 -4.34
C TRP A 213 -0.58 14.33 -4.05
N TYR A 214 0.33 15.29 -4.21
CA TYR A 214 1.77 15.09 -4.04
C TYR A 214 2.31 15.60 -2.71
N SER A 215 1.58 16.49 -2.05
CA SER A 215 2.01 17.02 -0.76
C SER A 215 0.85 17.51 0.11
N THR A 216 1.12 17.64 1.40
CA THR A 216 0.29 18.35 2.37
C THR A 216 1.06 19.53 2.93
N LEU A 217 0.40 20.66 3.09
CA LEU A 217 0.88 21.79 3.87
C LEU A 217 0.24 21.73 5.26
N ILE A 218 1.07 21.79 6.29
CA ILE A 218 0.68 21.99 7.69
C ILE A 218 1.23 23.34 8.12
N TRP A 219 0.37 24.21 8.63
CA TRP A 219 0.74 25.53 9.14
C TRP A 219 0.34 25.61 10.60
N GLY A 220 1.29 25.96 11.47
CA GLY A 220 1.08 26.02 12.93
C GLY A 220 0.94 24.64 13.58
N GLY A 221 0.32 24.59 14.77
CA GLY A 221 -0.08 23.34 15.41
C GLY A 221 1.05 22.47 15.93
N GLU A 222 2.14 23.08 16.44
CA GLU A 222 3.36 22.36 16.81
C GLU A 222 3.14 21.21 17.79
N GLU A 223 2.20 21.36 18.72
CA GLU A 223 1.87 20.34 19.73
C GLU A 223 1.30 19.04 19.16
N TYR A 224 0.73 19.05 17.95
CA TYR A 224 0.06 17.88 17.35
C TYR A 224 0.59 17.54 15.93
N ILE A 225 1.76 18.06 15.55
CA ILE A 225 2.39 17.74 14.26
C ILE A 225 2.62 16.23 14.10
N ASP A 226 3.03 15.55 15.17
CA ASP A 226 3.35 14.11 15.13
C ASP A 226 2.07 13.31 14.77
N GLU A 227 0.90 13.67 15.32
CA GLU A 227 -0.40 13.07 15.02
C GLU A 227 -0.89 13.37 13.59
N LEU A 228 -0.65 14.59 13.09
CA LEU A 228 -0.98 14.94 11.71
C LEU A 228 -0.11 14.16 10.72
N LEU A 229 1.20 14.06 10.98
CA LEU A 229 2.13 13.27 10.17
C LEU A 229 1.75 11.79 10.18
N GLN A 230 1.38 11.25 11.35
CA GLN A 230 0.89 9.88 11.46
C GLN A 230 -0.39 9.66 10.65
N THR A 231 -1.32 10.64 10.65
CA THR A 231 -2.56 10.54 9.85
C THR A 231 -2.27 10.51 8.35
N VAL A 232 -1.32 11.33 7.88
CA VAL A 232 -0.84 11.31 6.49
C VAL A 232 -0.21 9.97 6.14
N GLU A 233 0.66 9.45 7.02
CA GLU A 233 1.32 8.15 6.88
C GLU A 233 0.32 7.01 6.74
N ILE A 234 -0.68 6.92 7.61
CA ILE A 234 -1.73 5.89 7.54
C ILE A 234 -2.45 5.95 6.18
N ALA A 235 -2.86 7.14 5.75
CA ALA A 235 -3.58 7.31 4.49
C ALA A 235 -2.75 6.89 3.28
N LYS A 236 -1.42 7.14 3.31
CA LYS A 236 -0.50 6.74 2.24
C LYS A 236 -0.19 5.25 2.26
N ILE A 237 -0.01 4.65 3.43
CA ILE A 237 0.17 3.20 3.56
C ILE A 237 -1.04 2.47 3.00
N GLN A 238 -2.26 2.88 3.35
CA GLN A 238 -3.48 2.28 2.81
C GLN A 238 -3.60 2.42 1.30
N LEU A 239 -3.19 3.57 0.74
CA LEU A 239 -3.16 3.75 -0.71
C LEU A 239 -2.17 2.77 -1.36
N LEU A 240 -0.99 2.60 -0.77
CA LEU A 240 0.03 1.65 -1.24
C LEU A 240 -0.52 0.22 -1.19
N GLU A 241 -1.10 -0.21 -0.07
CA GLU A 241 -1.68 -1.56 0.09
C GLU A 241 -2.80 -1.83 -0.92
N LEU A 242 -3.75 -0.89 -1.11
CA LEU A 242 -4.80 -1.04 -2.11
C LEU A 242 -4.24 -1.17 -3.53
N LYS A 243 -3.22 -0.38 -3.88
CA LYS A 243 -2.52 -0.49 -5.16
C LYS A 243 -1.77 -1.82 -5.31
N THR A 244 -1.22 -2.33 -4.21
CA THR A 244 -0.55 -3.64 -4.19
C THR A 244 -1.55 -4.76 -4.39
N TYR A 245 -2.67 -4.77 -3.67
CA TYR A 245 -3.73 -5.76 -3.84
C TYR A 245 -4.36 -5.71 -5.23
N ASP A 246 -4.59 -4.51 -5.78
CA ASP A 246 -5.07 -4.32 -7.15
C ASP A 246 -4.21 -5.08 -8.17
N LYS A 247 -2.88 -4.95 -8.07
CA LYS A 247 -1.93 -5.61 -8.96
C LYS A 247 -1.73 -7.10 -8.65
N LEU A 248 -1.79 -7.51 -7.37
CA LEU A 248 -1.72 -8.92 -6.98
C LEU A 248 -2.92 -9.71 -7.51
N LEU A 249 -4.13 -9.14 -7.37
CA LEU A 249 -5.35 -9.71 -7.89
C LEU A 249 -5.30 -9.82 -9.41
N ASP A 250 -4.81 -8.80 -10.13
CA ASP A 250 -4.64 -8.88 -11.59
C ASP A 250 -3.80 -10.08 -12.01
N ARG A 251 -2.61 -10.24 -11.41
CA ARG A 251 -1.72 -11.38 -11.70
C ARG A 251 -2.40 -12.72 -11.39
N ARG A 252 -3.21 -12.77 -10.32
CA ARG A 252 -3.89 -14.01 -9.91
C ARG A 252 -5.03 -14.38 -10.85
N ILE A 253 -5.83 -13.38 -11.24
CA ILE A 253 -6.92 -13.50 -12.18
C ILE A 253 -6.37 -13.97 -13.54
N GLU A 254 -5.29 -13.36 -14.03
CA GLU A 254 -4.64 -13.75 -15.29
C GLU A 254 -4.19 -15.22 -15.27
N ARG A 255 -3.47 -15.64 -14.21
CA ARG A 255 -3.06 -17.05 -14.05
C ARG A 255 -4.25 -18.00 -13.98
N ALA A 256 -5.32 -17.61 -13.28
CA ALA A 256 -6.53 -18.44 -13.19
C ALA A 256 -7.21 -18.61 -14.55
N TYR A 257 -7.26 -17.55 -15.36
CA TYR A 257 -7.75 -17.63 -16.74
C TYR A 257 -6.90 -18.55 -17.60
N GLU A 258 -5.57 -18.47 -17.51
CA GLU A 258 -4.66 -19.37 -18.25
C GLU A 258 -4.88 -20.84 -17.88
N SER A 259 -4.96 -21.16 -16.59
CA SER A 259 -5.25 -22.51 -16.11
C SER A 259 -6.63 -23.00 -16.52
N LEU A 260 -7.67 -22.16 -16.44
CA LEU A 260 -9.01 -22.55 -16.90
C LEU A 260 -9.03 -22.83 -18.41
N ARG A 261 -8.36 -21.99 -19.21
CA ARG A 261 -8.28 -22.16 -20.67
C ARG A 261 -7.56 -23.44 -21.06
N SER A 262 -6.45 -23.80 -20.40
CA SER A 262 -5.72 -25.04 -20.68
C SER A 262 -6.61 -26.28 -20.45
N VAL A 263 -7.46 -26.22 -19.42
CA VAL A 263 -8.41 -27.27 -19.04
C VAL A 263 -9.59 -27.37 -20.03
N PHE A 264 -10.08 -26.27 -20.61
CA PHE A 264 -11.14 -26.30 -21.63
C PHE A 264 -10.70 -26.94 -22.95
N ILE A 265 -9.42 -26.91 -23.30
CA ILE A 265 -8.91 -27.41 -24.58
C ILE A 265 -8.61 -28.92 -24.53
N GLN A 266 -8.26 -29.48 -23.37
CA GLN A 266 -7.92 -30.90 -23.22
C GLN A 266 -9.10 -31.73 -22.70
N SER A 267 -9.95 -32.18 -23.63
CA SER A 267 -10.97 -33.21 -23.37
C SER A 267 -10.41 -34.58 -23.74
N GLY A 268 -9.56 -35.15 -22.88
CA GLY A 268 -9.03 -36.51 -23.05
C GLY A 268 -9.93 -37.55 -22.38
N ILE A 269 -10.14 -38.69 -23.05
CA ILE A 269 -10.84 -39.87 -22.49
C ILE A 269 -9.88 -40.58 -21.52
N GLY A 270 -10.17 -40.59 -20.20
CA GLY A 270 -9.34 -41.24 -19.18
C GLY A 270 -9.78 -40.95 -17.72
N ILE A 271 -9.08 -41.51 -16.73
CA ILE A 271 -9.34 -41.28 -15.28
C ILE A 271 -9.02 -39.83 -14.94
N ALA A 272 -10.06 -38.99 -14.91
CA ALA A 272 -9.91 -37.54 -14.87
C ALA A 272 -9.18 -37.02 -13.62
N TRP A 273 -9.33 -37.66 -12.45
CA TRP A 273 -8.65 -37.21 -11.22
C TRP A 273 -7.12 -37.43 -11.23
N LEU A 274 -6.61 -38.34 -12.08
CA LEU A 274 -5.15 -38.59 -12.23
C LEU A 274 -4.52 -37.65 -13.25
N SER A 275 -5.34 -36.84 -13.94
CA SER A 275 -4.84 -35.89 -14.91
C SER A 275 -4.12 -34.74 -14.20
N LYS A 276 -3.02 -34.29 -14.80
CA LYS A 276 -2.33 -33.06 -14.37
C LYS A 276 -3.28 -31.87 -14.34
N THR A 277 -4.27 -31.88 -15.23
CA THR A 277 -5.35 -30.89 -15.38
C THR A 277 -6.24 -30.77 -14.14
N TYR A 278 -6.65 -31.88 -13.52
CA TYR A 278 -7.45 -31.86 -12.28
C TYR A 278 -6.64 -31.32 -11.08
N ALA A 279 -5.38 -31.73 -10.98
CA ALA A 279 -4.48 -31.26 -9.94
C ALA A 279 -4.19 -29.76 -10.07
N GLU A 280 -3.97 -29.27 -11.29
CA GLU A 280 -3.80 -27.85 -11.60
C GLU A 280 -5.06 -27.05 -11.24
N LEU A 281 -6.25 -27.52 -11.63
CA LEU A 281 -7.50 -26.83 -11.34
C LEU A 281 -7.81 -26.76 -9.84
N SER A 282 -7.58 -27.87 -9.11
CA SER A 282 -7.74 -27.92 -7.65
C SER A 282 -6.77 -26.98 -6.96
N ARG A 283 -5.52 -26.93 -7.43
CA ARG A 283 -4.51 -25.99 -6.93
C ARG A 283 -4.92 -24.55 -7.18
N THR A 284 -5.32 -24.20 -8.41
CA THR A 284 -5.82 -22.87 -8.76
C THR A 284 -7.02 -22.48 -7.90
N ALA A 285 -7.99 -23.38 -7.68
CA ALA A 285 -9.13 -23.10 -6.82
C ALA A 285 -8.72 -22.80 -5.36
N SER A 286 -7.82 -23.59 -4.77
CA SER A 286 -7.29 -23.33 -3.42
C SER A 286 -6.56 -21.99 -3.35
N GLU A 287 -5.71 -21.73 -4.34
CA GLU A 287 -4.92 -20.50 -4.46
C GLU A 287 -5.78 -19.23 -4.60
N LEU A 288 -6.93 -19.32 -5.27
CA LEU A 288 -7.91 -18.24 -5.34
C LEU A 288 -8.62 -18.07 -3.99
N ALA A 289 -9.05 -19.15 -3.35
CA ALA A 289 -9.73 -19.09 -2.06
C ALA A 289 -8.87 -18.45 -0.96
N GLU A 290 -7.58 -18.81 -0.90
CA GLU A 290 -6.62 -18.26 0.06
C GLU A 290 -6.45 -16.74 -0.10
N LEU A 291 -6.15 -16.26 -1.31
CA LEU A 291 -6.01 -14.83 -1.59
C LEU A 291 -7.30 -14.07 -1.28
N ARG A 292 -8.47 -14.67 -1.57
CA ARG A 292 -9.76 -14.04 -1.28
C ARG A 292 -9.95 -13.82 0.22
N ILE A 293 -9.63 -14.82 1.05
CA ILE A 293 -9.78 -14.71 2.51
C ILE A 293 -8.88 -13.59 3.03
N GLU A 294 -7.61 -13.59 2.63
CA GLU A 294 -6.61 -12.59 3.05
C GLU A 294 -7.07 -11.14 2.75
N VAL A 295 -7.49 -10.88 1.51
CA VAL A 295 -7.86 -9.51 1.09
C VAL A 295 -9.22 -9.08 1.66
N ILE A 296 -10.16 -10.00 1.87
CA ILE A 296 -11.48 -9.67 2.44
C ILE A 296 -11.34 -9.17 3.88
N ASP A 297 -10.53 -9.84 4.69
CA ASP A 297 -10.30 -9.42 6.07
C ASP A 297 -9.69 -8.01 6.12
N TYR A 298 -8.69 -7.74 5.28
CA TYR A 298 -8.11 -6.40 5.12
C TYR A 298 -9.14 -5.33 4.72
N ILE A 299 -9.99 -5.63 3.72
CA ILE A 299 -11.04 -4.69 3.27
C ILE A 299 -12.05 -4.41 4.38
N HIS A 300 -12.41 -5.43 5.16
CA HIS A 300 -13.29 -5.26 6.32
C HIS A 300 -12.68 -4.33 7.36
N ASP A 301 -11.38 -4.48 7.64
CA ASP A 301 -10.66 -3.64 8.58
C ASP A 301 -10.51 -2.21 8.06
N LEU A 302 -10.15 -2.02 6.78
CA LEU A 302 -10.06 -0.69 6.15
C LEU A 302 -11.38 0.07 6.21
N ARG A 303 -12.51 -0.61 5.94
CA ARG A 303 -13.86 -0.02 6.06
C ARG A 303 -14.21 0.36 7.51
N ASN A 304 -13.59 -0.29 8.50
CA ASN A 304 -13.83 -0.01 9.91
C ASN A 304 -12.92 1.08 10.48
N ILE A 305 -11.73 1.34 9.94
CA ILE A 305 -10.82 2.42 10.39
C ILE A 305 -11.52 3.80 10.36
N LEU A 306 -12.41 4.02 9.39
CA LEU A 306 -13.25 5.24 9.31
C LEU A 306 -14.10 5.49 10.57
N LYS A 307 -14.40 4.46 11.37
CA LYS A 307 -15.23 4.56 12.58
C LYS A 307 -14.42 4.89 13.85
N PHE A 308 -13.08 4.89 13.78
CA PHE A 308 -12.20 4.98 14.95
C PHE A 308 -11.37 6.26 15.01
N THR A 309 -11.88 7.37 14.48
CA THR A 309 -11.20 8.67 14.61
C THR A 309 -11.59 9.32 15.93
N GLY A 310 -10.78 9.05 16.95
CA GLY A 310 -10.96 9.56 18.32
C GLY A 310 -10.84 11.06 18.50
N ASP A 311 -10.20 11.72 17.54
CA ASP A 311 -10.17 13.17 17.42
C ASP A 311 -10.87 13.55 16.12
N TRP A 312 -11.90 14.40 16.23
CA TRP A 312 -12.68 14.89 15.11
C TRP A 312 -11.82 15.61 14.06
N TYR A 313 -10.76 16.31 14.49
CA TYR A 313 -9.86 17.03 13.58
C TYR A 313 -8.99 16.07 12.77
N LEU A 314 -8.43 15.03 13.40
CA LEU A 314 -7.68 13.98 12.70
C LEU A 314 -8.59 13.18 11.75
N GLY A 315 -9.84 12.92 12.14
CA GLY A 315 -10.81 12.28 11.26
C GLY A 315 -11.18 13.11 10.03
N LYS A 316 -11.23 14.43 10.17
CA LYS A 316 -11.38 15.34 9.03
C LYS A 316 -10.16 15.32 8.11
N LEU A 317 -8.95 15.36 8.67
CA LEU A 317 -7.72 15.26 7.89
C LEU A 317 -7.67 13.95 7.11
N TYR A 318 -7.92 12.83 7.79
CA TYR A 318 -7.99 11.52 7.14
C TYR A 318 -9.04 11.50 6.02
N SER A 319 -10.24 12.03 6.25
CA SER A 319 -11.28 12.12 5.22
C SER A 319 -10.85 12.96 4.01
N ALA A 320 -10.13 14.07 4.24
CA ALA A 320 -9.58 14.91 3.18
C ALA A 320 -8.50 14.18 2.38
N LEU A 321 -7.58 13.48 3.06
CA LEU A 321 -6.56 12.63 2.45
C LEU A 321 -7.19 11.50 1.62
N SER A 322 -8.11 10.73 2.20
CA SER A 322 -8.82 9.64 1.49
C SER A 322 -9.60 10.14 0.28
N GLY A 323 -10.24 11.31 0.41
CA GLY A 323 -10.91 11.97 -0.70
C GLY A 323 -9.94 12.37 -1.81
N ARG A 324 -8.81 12.99 -1.45
CA ARG A 324 -7.80 13.43 -2.43
C ARG A 324 -7.10 12.25 -3.10
N PHE A 325 -6.76 11.20 -2.35
CA PHE A 325 -6.13 9.96 -2.85
C PHE A 325 -7.10 9.01 -3.54
N LYS A 326 -8.40 9.32 -3.52
CA LYS A 326 -9.46 8.48 -4.09
C LYS A 326 -9.46 7.07 -3.52
N THR A 327 -9.18 6.93 -2.23
CA THR A 327 -9.04 5.63 -1.53
C THR A 327 -10.26 4.75 -1.74
N MET A 328 -11.48 5.31 -1.73
CA MET A 328 -12.69 4.53 -1.99
C MET A 328 -12.84 4.06 -3.45
N GLU A 329 -12.29 4.80 -4.42
CA GLU A 329 -12.28 4.33 -5.82
C GLU A 329 -11.36 3.11 -5.94
N TRP A 330 -10.17 3.17 -5.34
CA TRP A 330 -9.25 2.04 -5.26
C TRP A 330 -9.85 0.84 -4.54
N LEU A 331 -10.48 1.06 -3.39
CA LEU A 331 -11.17 0.00 -2.66
C LEU A 331 -12.24 -0.70 -3.53
N ASN A 332 -13.07 0.08 -4.23
CA ASN A 332 -14.09 -0.47 -5.12
C ASN A 332 -13.49 -1.24 -6.31
N LEU A 333 -12.30 -0.87 -6.80
CA LEU A 333 -11.60 -1.63 -7.84
C LEU A 333 -11.15 -2.99 -7.32
N VAL A 334 -10.56 -3.02 -6.13
CA VAL A 334 -10.15 -4.26 -5.45
C VAL A 334 -11.35 -5.17 -5.18
N ASP A 335 -12.46 -4.61 -4.68
CA ASP A 335 -13.71 -5.36 -4.44
C ASP A 335 -14.22 -6.06 -5.71
N LYS A 336 -14.28 -5.34 -6.84
CA LYS A 336 -14.68 -5.94 -8.12
C LYS A 336 -13.75 -7.06 -8.58
N LYS A 337 -12.44 -6.91 -8.35
CA LYS A 337 -11.47 -7.96 -8.67
C LYS A 337 -11.66 -9.19 -7.80
N LEU A 338 -12.02 -9.03 -6.51
CA LEU A 338 -12.38 -10.15 -5.64
C LEU A 338 -13.67 -10.85 -6.09
N GLU A 339 -14.67 -10.11 -6.57
CA GLU A 339 -15.87 -10.68 -7.18
C GLU A 339 -15.53 -11.52 -8.41
N HIS A 340 -14.73 -10.99 -9.34
CA HIS A 340 -14.27 -11.75 -10.51
C HIS A 340 -13.48 -13.01 -10.12
N LEU A 341 -12.62 -12.90 -9.10
CA LEU A 341 -11.86 -14.02 -8.58
C LEU A 341 -12.78 -15.12 -8.01
N GLN A 342 -13.86 -14.75 -7.32
CA GLN A 342 -14.89 -15.67 -6.83
C GLN A 342 -15.65 -16.37 -7.97
N GLU A 343 -15.93 -15.65 -9.07
CA GLU A 343 -16.54 -16.25 -10.26
C GLU A 343 -15.62 -17.32 -10.87
N LEU A 344 -14.33 -17.01 -11.03
CA LEU A 344 -13.33 -17.97 -11.54
C LEU A 344 -13.17 -19.19 -10.62
N TYR A 345 -13.18 -18.97 -9.30
CA TYR A 345 -13.19 -20.06 -8.32
C TYR A 345 -14.42 -20.96 -8.52
N SER A 346 -15.61 -20.37 -8.68
CA SER A 346 -16.86 -21.10 -8.85
C SER A 346 -16.86 -21.92 -10.15
N MET A 347 -16.35 -21.34 -11.25
CA MET A 347 -16.16 -22.05 -12.52
C MET A 347 -15.16 -23.21 -12.39
N ALA A 348 -14.07 -23.02 -11.66
CA ALA A 348 -13.09 -24.06 -11.39
C ALA A 348 -13.71 -25.21 -10.57
N MET A 349 -14.48 -24.89 -9.54
CA MET A 349 -15.13 -25.88 -8.69
C MET A 349 -16.20 -26.68 -9.44
N GLU A 350 -17.02 -26.02 -10.26
CA GLU A 350 -18.00 -26.69 -11.14
C GLU A 350 -17.32 -27.73 -12.04
N ARG A 351 -16.18 -27.37 -12.64
CA ARG A 351 -15.41 -28.27 -13.50
C ARG A 351 -14.77 -29.42 -12.70
N ILE A 352 -14.31 -29.18 -11.47
CA ILE A 352 -13.84 -30.23 -10.55
C ILE A 352 -14.97 -31.23 -10.25
N ASP A 353 -16.18 -30.73 -9.98
CA ASP A 353 -17.32 -31.58 -9.67
C ASP A 353 -17.77 -32.41 -10.88
N VAL A 354 -17.74 -31.84 -12.08
CA VAL A 354 -17.94 -32.59 -13.34
C VAL A 354 -16.92 -33.71 -13.48
N TYR A 355 -15.63 -33.45 -13.20
CA TYR A 355 -14.60 -34.49 -13.24
C TYR A 355 -14.81 -35.58 -12.19
N ARG A 356 -15.24 -35.22 -10.97
CA ARG A 356 -15.58 -36.19 -9.92
C ARG A 356 -16.76 -37.07 -10.34
N ALA A 357 -17.81 -36.47 -10.88
CA ALA A 357 -18.99 -37.19 -11.37
C ALA A 357 -18.66 -38.12 -12.53
N THR A 358 -17.94 -37.64 -13.55
CA THR A 358 -17.50 -38.44 -14.70
C THR A 358 -16.61 -39.61 -14.26
N THR A 359 -15.75 -39.38 -13.27
CA THR A 359 -14.88 -40.47 -12.76
C THR A 359 -15.68 -41.50 -11.97
N LEU A 360 -16.65 -41.07 -11.16
CA LEU A 360 -17.57 -41.98 -10.48
C LEU A 360 -18.35 -42.83 -11.49
N GLU A 361 -18.86 -42.22 -12.56
CA GLU A 361 -19.53 -42.92 -13.65
C GLU A 361 -18.61 -43.96 -14.30
N PHE A 362 -17.36 -43.58 -14.61
CA PHE A 362 -16.38 -44.48 -15.18
C PHE A 362 -16.01 -45.65 -14.25
N LEU A 363 -15.86 -45.43 -12.94
CA LEU A 363 -15.64 -46.49 -11.96
C LEU A 363 -16.82 -47.45 -11.89
N VAL A 364 -18.05 -46.92 -11.88
CA VAL A 364 -19.26 -47.73 -11.91
C VAL A 364 -19.32 -48.56 -13.19
N LEU A 365 -18.98 -47.98 -14.34
CA LEU A 365 -18.88 -48.70 -15.62
C LEU A 365 -17.84 -49.83 -15.55
N ILE A 366 -16.63 -49.57 -15.04
CA ILE A 366 -15.60 -50.59 -14.84
C ILE A 366 -16.10 -51.70 -13.91
N LEU A 367 -16.75 -51.34 -12.81
CA LEU A 367 -17.31 -52.31 -11.85
C LEU A 367 -18.33 -53.22 -12.54
N ILE A 368 -19.25 -52.67 -13.33
CA ILE A 368 -20.24 -53.42 -14.10
C ILE A 368 -19.56 -54.36 -15.10
N VAL A 369 -18.60 -53.86 -15.89
CA VAL A 369 -17.86 -54.67 -16.86
C VAL A 369 -17.12 -55.81 -16.17
N SER A 370 -16.46 -55.53 -15.04
CA SER A 370 -15.73 -56.55 -14.28
C SER A 370 -16.64 -57.66 -13.75
N LEU A 371 -17.86 -57.30 -13.32
CA LEU A 371 -18.86 -58.25 -12.83
C LEU A 371 -19.34 -59.16 -13.96
N VAL A 372 -19.68 -58.60 -15.12
CA VAL A 372 -20.10 -59.38 -16.30
C VAL A 372 -18.98 -60.32 -16.77
N VAL A 373 -17.73 -59.85 -16.78
CA VAL A 373 -16.58 -60.69 -17.12
C VAL A 373 -16.39 -61.82 -16.11
N LEU A 374 -16.54 -61.55 -14.82
CA LEU A 374 -16.43 -62.57 -13.78
C LEU A 374 -17.56 -63.61 -13.86
N GLU A 375 -18.81 -63.18 -14.08
CA GLU A 375 -19.95 -64.08 -14.28
C GLU A 375 -19.77 -64.97 -15.51
N THR A 376 -19.40 -64.38 -16.65
CA THR A 376 -19.16 -65.15 -17.88
C THR A 376 -18.02 -66.15 -17.71
N LEU A 377 -16.93 -65.80 -17.03
CA LEU A 377 -15.85 -66.72 -16.68
C LEU A 377 -16.31 -67.83 -15.72
N MET A 378 -17.15 -67.52 -14.73
CA MET A 378 -17.71 -68.50 -13.81
C MET A 378 -18.58 -69.52 -14.56
N VAL A 379 -19.44 -69.02 -15.45
CA VAL A 379 -20.29 -69.84 -16.33
C VAL A 379 -19.43 -70.72 -17.24
N LEU A 380 -18.40 -70.16 -17.89
CA LEU A 380 -17.46 -70.92 -18.73
C LEU A 380 -16.75 -72.04 -17.95
N LYS A 381 -16.33 -71.80 -16.70
CA LYS A 381 -15.75 -72.85 -15.84
C LYS A 381 -16.73 -73.94 -15.47
N LEU A 382 -17.98 -73.58 -15.17
CA LEU A 382 -19.07 -74.52 -14.90
C LEU A 382 -19.40 -75.42 -16.11
N PHE A 383 -19.38 -74.87 -17.33
CA PHE A 383 -19.65 -75.65 -18.55
C PHE A 383 -18.42 -76.37 -19.12
N GLY A 384 -17.20 -75.93 -18.79
CA GLY A 384 -15.94 -76.56 -19.23
C GLY A 384 -15.45 -77.71 -18.34
N THR A 385 -16.20 -78.09 -17.31
CA THR A 385 -15.87 -79.20 -16.39
C THR A 385 -16.83 -80.40 -16.51
N GLY A 386 -17.64 -80.46 -17.57
CA GLY A 386 -18.55 -81.58 -17.89
C GLY A 386 -17.92 -82.64 -18.78
#